data_AF-A0A925YLF4-F1
#
_entry.id   AF-A0A925YLF4-F1
#
_cell.length_a   1.000
_cell.length_b   1.000
_cell.length_c   1.000
_cell.angle_alpha   90.00
_cell.angle_beta   90.00
_cell.angle_gamma   90.00
#
_symmetry.space_group_name_H-M   'P 1'
#
loop_
_entity.id
_entity.type
_entity.pdbx_description
1 polymer ?
#
loop_
_entity_poly.entity_id
_entity_poly.type
_entity_poly.pdbx_seq_one_letter_code
_entity_poly.pdbx_strand_id
1 'polypeptide(L)'
;MDLKQIRYCRECRVSHHLKIKNVKNSFLENPANVRGMNTRSLRVLEDYAHKNVIKNEESVVRLTRMATEIAVEWKPGRVIHVSFIGGNKTVKERLIRHANRWMNYANIVFDFADRKKAGDIRIAFRDDGSWSEMGTAALSTPKNEPTMNFGWLTPRLDDEEYSRVVLHEFGHALGFIHEHERPDNGIPWDKSKVYEYYAESDGWTPEEVDSQVFSYYDRNLIRASKVDRKSIMMYAVPNELTKGNYQIGWNTDFSPADKKFIAKVYP
;
A
#
# COMPACT_ATOMS: atom_id res chain seq x y z
N MET A 1 -6.60 -4.89 24.41
CA MET A 1 -6.77 -3.71 23.54
C MET A 1 -8.27 -3.54 23.35
N ASP A 2 -8.86 -2.35 23.32
CA ASP A 2 -10.30 -2.26 23.04
C ASP A 2 -10.54 -2.55 21.56
N LEU A 3 -11.18 -3.69 21.26
CA LEU A 3 -11.49 -4.12 19.90
C LEU A 3 -12.29 -3.06 19.13
N LYS A 4 -13.16 -2.30 19.80
CA LYS A 4 -13.98 -1.25 19.16
C LYS A 4 -13.18 -0.03 18.69
N GLN A 5 -11.93 0.09 19.12
CA GLN A 5 -11.04 1.18 18.72
C GLN A 5 -10.13 0.79 17.55
N ILE A 6 -10.22 -0.45 17.07
CA ILE A 6 -9.34 -0.92 16.02
C ILE A 6 -9.83 -0.44 14.67
N ARG A 7 -9.05 0.46 14.07
CA ARG A 7 -9.29 0.95 12.71
C ARG A 7 -8.27 0.34 11.79
N TYR A 8 -8.70 -0.65 11.02
CA TYR A 8 -7.91 -1.23 9.95
C TYR A 8 -7.86 -0.28 8.76
N CYS A 9 -6.73 -0.27 8.07
CA CYS A 9 -6.72 0.28 6.72
C CYS A 9 -7.52 -0.69 5.85
N ARG A 10 -8.47 -0.14 5.09
CA ARG A 10 -9.26 -0.96 4.19
C ARG A 10 -8.38 -1.13 2.98
N GLU A 11 -7.72 -2.27 2.80
CA GLU A 11 -6.94 -2.41 1.58
C GLU A 11 -7.91 -2.26 0.40
N CYS A 12 -7.67 -1.24 -0.41
CA CYS A 12 -7.82 -1.43 -1.83
C CYS A 12 -6.73 -2.44 -2.20
N ARG A 13 -6.97 -3.72 -1.84
CA ARG A 13 -6.51 -4.83 -2.67
C ARG A 13 -7.07 -4.47 -4.01
N VAL A 14 -6.18 -3.85 -4.78
CA VAL A 14 -5.92 -4.18 -6.14
C VAL A 14 -6.98 -5.15 -6.57
N SER A 15 -7.97 -4.63 -7.30
CA SER A 15 -8.84 -5.45 -8.11
C SER A 15 -8.06 -6.71 -8.47
N HIS A 16 -8.51 -7.90 -8.09
CA HIS A 16 -7.82 -9.16 -8.38
C HIS A 16 -7.47 -9.32 -9.89
N HIS A 17 -7.86 -8.33 -10.70
CA HIS A 17 -7.34 -7.91 -11.98
C HIS A 17 -6.35 -6.72 -11.85
N LEU A 18 -5.08 -6.94 -11.46
CA LEU A 18 -4.03 -5.95 -11.77
C LEU A 18 -4.12 -5.69 -13.26
N LYS A 19 -4.57 -4.48 -13.63
CA LYS A 19 -4.78 -4.15 -15.05
C LYS A 19 -3.41 -4.20 -15.71
N ILE A 20 -3.33 -4.74 -16.92
CA ILE A 20 -2.09 -4.71 -17.72
C ILE A 20 -1.49 -3.28 -17.82
N LYS A 21 -2.35 -2.25 -17.69
CA LYS A 21 -1.97 -0.83 -17.55
C LYS A 21 -1.02 -0.58 -16.38
N ASN A 22 -1.18 -1.24 -15.24
CA ASN A 22 -0.31 -1.13 -14.07
C ASN A 22 1.10 -1.64 -14.40
N VAL A 23 1.21 -2.77 -15.12
CA VAL A 23 2.50 -3.30 -15.58
C VAL A 23 3.23 -2.28 -16.44
N LYS A 24 2.50 -1.73 -17.42
CA LYS A 24 3.02 -0.69 -18.31
C LYS A 24 3.49 0.54 -17.53
N ASN A 25 2.66 1.07 -16.64
CA ASN A 25 2.98 2.28 -15.88
C ASN A 25 4.17 2.06 -14.94
N SER A 26 4.21 0.93 -14.23
CA SER A 26 5.33 0.56 -13.37
C SER A 26 6.64 0.45 -14.17
N PHE A 27 6.62 -0.24 -15.32
CA PHE A 27 7.81 -0.38 -16.17
C PHE A 27 8.29 0.94 -16.76
N LEU A 28 7.37 1.81 -17.21
CA LEU A 28 7.72 3.13 -17.76
C LEU A 28 8.24 4.08 -16.68
N GLU A 29 7.70 4.03 -15.46
CA GLU A 29 8.16 4.82 -14.32
C GLU A 29 9.56 4.35 -13.86
N ASN A 30 9.72 3.04 -13.66
CA ASN A 30 10.98 2.45 -13.20
C ASN A 30 11.25 1.11 -13.91
N PRO A 31 12.08 1.11 -14.97
CA PRO A 31 12.46 -0.12 -15.67
C PRO A 31 13.16 -1.18 -14.79
N ALA A 32 13.63 -0.84 -13.59
CA ALA A 32 14.17 -1.83 -12.65
C ALA A 32 13.09 -2.72 -12.01
N ASN A 33 11.80 -2.35 -12.11
CA ASN A 33 10.68 -3.09 -11.53
C ASN A 33 10.44 -4.46 -12.18
N VAL A 34 11.00 -4.71 -13.36
CA VAL A 34 10.90 -5.98 -14.10
C VAL A 34 12.09 -6.92 -13.84
N ARG A 35 12.86 -6.68 -12.77
CA ARG A 35 14.03 -7.50 -12.43
C ARG A 35 13.63 -8.96 -12.22
N GLY A 36 14.28 -9.87 -12.95
CA GLY A 36 14.01 -11.31 -12.88
C GLY A 36 12.99 -11.82 -13.92
N MET A 37 12.41 -10.94 -14.73
CA MET A 37 11.55 -11.35 -15.85
C MET A 37 12.38 -11.96 -16.99
N ASN A 38 11.84 -13.01 -17.61
CA ASN A 38 12.47 -13.65 -18.77
C ASN A 38 12.38 -12.77 -20.03
N THR A 39 13.28 -12.98 -21.00
CA THR A 39 13.41 -12.17 -22.21
C THR A 39 12.15 -12.15 -23.07
N ARG A 40 11.37 -13.24 -23.14
CA ARG A 40 10.14 -13.30 -23.95
C ARG A 40 9.05 -12.43 -23.34
N SER A 41 8.89 -12.53 -22.03
CA SER A 41 8.02 -11.67 -21.22
C SER A 41 8.40 -10.19 -21.38
N LEU A 42 9.69 -9.85 -21.28
CA LEU A 42 10.16 -8.48 -21.44
C LEU A 42 9.83 -7.89 -22.82
N ARG A 43 10.02 -8.64 -23.92
CA ARG A 43 9.66 -8.15 -25.27
C ARG A 43 8.17 -7.84 -25.43
N VAL A 44 7.30 -8.69 -24.85
CA VAL A 44 5.85 -8.45 -24.87
C VAL A 44 5.52 -7.16 -24.11
N LEU A 45 6.16 -6.96 -22.97
CA LEU A 45 5.98 -5.75 -22.18
C LEU A 45 6.52 -4.51 -22.90
N GLU A 46 7.69 -4.56 -23.51
CA GLU A 46 8.26 -3.45 -24.29
C GLU A 46 7.34 -3.04 -25.46
N ASP A 47 6.82 -4.01 -26.21
CA ASP A 47 5.87 -3.75 -27.29
C ASP A 47 4.57 -3.10 -26.77
N TYR A 48 4.04 -3.56 -25.64
CA TYR A 48 2.85 -2.96 -25.04
C TYR A 48 3.12 -1.57 -24.44
N ALA A 49 4.22 -1.42 -23.71
CA ALA A 49 4.56 -0.20 -22.99
C ALA A 49 4.88 0.95 -23.95
N HIS A 50 5.72 0.70 -24.95
CA HIS A 50 6.21 1.74 -25.85
C HIS A 50 5.36 1.91 -27.12
N LYS A 51 4.76 0.82 -27.63
CA LYS A 51 4.03 0.83 -28.92
C LYS A 51 2.53 0.61 -28.76
N ASN A 52 2.06 0.27 -27.56
CA ASN A 52 0.66 -0.08 -27.29
C ASN A 52 0.18 -1.28 -28.15
N VAL A 53 1.07 -2.20 -28.47
CA VAL A 53 0.81 -3.39 -29.29
C VAL A 53 0.70 -4.64 -28.43
N ILE A 54 -0.38 -5.41 -28.59
CA ILE A 54 -0.55 -6.76 -28.04
C ILE A 54 -0.84 -7.71 -29.20
N LYS A 55 0.03 -8.70 -29.43
CA LYS A 55 0.03 -9.46 -30.69
C LYS A 55 -0.94 -10.64 -30.71
N ASN A 56 -1.24 -11.24 -29.57
CA ASN A 56 -2.10 -12.43 -29.45
C ASN A 56 -2.58 -12.63 -28.00
N GLU A 57 -3.51 -13.56 -27.80
CA GLU A 57 -4.07 -13.90 -26.48
C GLU A 57 -3.00 -14.38 -25.47
N GLU A 58 -1.99 -15.13 -25.94
CA GLU A 58 -0.88 -15.54 -25.09
C GLU A 58 -0.14 -14.33 -24.48
N SER A 59 -0.03 -13.25 -25.24
CA SER A 59 0.57 -11.98 -24.78
C SER A 59 -0.29 -11.31 -23.71
N VAL A 60 -1.62 -11.41 -23.82
CA VAL A 60 -2.55 -10.91 -22.79
C VAL A 60 -2.37 -11.70 -21.50
N VAL A 61 -2.36 -13.03 -21.56
CA VAL A 61 -2.16 -13.90 -20.38
C VAL A 61 -0.82 -13.59 -19.70
N ARG A 62 0.25 -13.38 -20.48
CA ARG A 62 1.57 -13.00 -19.96
C ARG A 62 1.54 -11.65 -19.24
N LEU A 63 0.92 -10.63 -19.82
CA LEU A 63 0.80 -9.31 -19.20
C LEU A 63 -0.05 -9.37 -17.92
N THR A 64 -1.14 -10.13 -17.92
CA THR A 64 -1.97 -10.32 -16.71
C THR A 64 -1.19 -10.98 -15.59
N ARG A 65 -0.37 -11.99 -15.89
CA ARG A 65 0.51 -12.61 -14.89
C ARG A 65 1.59 -11.65 -14.39
N MET A 66 2.21 -10.87 -15.27
CA MET A 66 3.18 -9.84 -14.82
C MET A 66 2.52 -8.83 -13.90
N ALA A 67 1.25 -8.54 -14.12
CA ALA A 67 0.49 -7.60 -13.32
C ALA A 67 0.50 -7.98 -11.84
N THR A 68 0.49 -9.28 -11.52
CA THR A 68 0.57 -9.81 -10.14
C THR A 68 1.98 -9.91 -9.57
N GLU A 69 3.01 -9.82 -10.40
CA GLU A 69 4.40 -10.08 -10.00
C GLU A 69 5.30 -8.82 -10.03
N ILE A 70 4.91 -7.80 -10.81
CA ILE A 70 5.74 -6.63 -11.02
C ILE A 70 5.85 -5.78 -9.75
N ALA A 71 7.05 -5.31 -9.45
CA ALA A 71 7.22 -4.32 -8.39
C ALA A 71 6.51 -3.02 -8.77
N VAL A 72 6.10 -2.23 -7.78
CA VAL A 72 5.34 -0.99 -8.00
C VAL A 72 6.09 0.24 -7.51
N GLU A 73 7.40 0.13 -7.33
CA GLU A 73 8.23 1.20 -6.78
C GLU A 73 8.36 2.36 -7.78
N TRP A 74 8.27 3.59 -7.29
CA TRP A 74 8.68 4.78 -8.04
C TRP A 74 10.17 4.74 -8.42
N LYS A 75 10.58 5.60 -9.36
CA LYS A 75 12.01 5.78 -9.64
C LYS A 75 12.69 6.52 -8.47
N PRO A 76 13.90 6.12 -8.01
CA PRO A 76 14.67 6.96 -7.09
C PRO A 76 14.89 8.38 -7.64
N GLY A 77 14.74 9.38 -6.77
CA GLY A 77 14.74 10.80 -7.08
C GLY A 77 13.42 11.33 -7.66
N ARG A 78 12.36 10.52 -7.73
CA ARG A 78 11.07 10.94 -8.30
C ARG A 78 10.40 12.03 -7.45
N VAL A 79 9.96 13.10 -8.12
CA VAL A 79 9.05 14.11 -7.55
C VAL A 79 7.60 13.64 -7.73
N ILE A 80 7.01 13.07 -6.70
CA ILE A 80 5.63 12.57 -6.68
C ILE A 80 4.71 13.74 -6.36
N HIS A 81 3.88 14.16 -7.31
CA HIS A 81 2.94 15.25 -7.07
C HIS A 81 1.74 14.74 -6.26
N VAL A 82 1.43 15.44 -5.16
CA VAL A 82 0.35 15.07 -4.26
C VAL A 82 -0.69 16.19 -4.25
N SER A 83 -1.96 15.82 -4.40
CA SER A 83 -3.08 16.74 -4.44
C SER A 83 -4.20 16.30 -3.50
N PHE A 84 -4.99 17.25 -3.02
CA PHE A 84 -6.09 16.99 -2.09
C PHE A 84 -7.46 17.16 -2.78
N ILE A 85 -8.35 16.21 -2.56
CA ILE A 85 -9.76 16.27 -2.95
C ILE A 85 -10.56 16.66 -1.70
N GLY A 86 -10.83 17.95 -1.54
CA GLY A 86 -11.47 18.48 -0.33
C GLY A 86 -10.53 18.48 0.88
N GLY A 87 -11.07 18.37 2.10
CA GLY A 87 -10.31 18.26 3.34
C GLY A 87 -10.06 19.58 4.08
N ASN A 88 -10.05 19.49 5.41
CA ASN A 88 -9.80 20.60 6.32
C ASN A 88 -8.31 21.05 6.27
N LYS A 89 -8.06 22.36 6.36
CA LYS A 89 -6.70 22.93 6.31
C LYS A 89 -5.76 22.34 7.37
N THR A 90 -6.18 22.30 8.63
CA THR A 90 -5.39 21.75 9.74
C THR A 90 -5.08 20.27 9.51
N VAL A 91 -6.06 19.49 9.02
CA VAL A 91 -5.86 18.07 8.71
C VAL A 91 -4.78 17.90 7.63
N LYS A 92 -4.85 18.68 6.55
CA LYS A 92 -3.85 18.65 5.47
C LYS A 92 -2.45 18.99 5.98
N GLU A 93 -2.32 20.06 6.75
CA GLU A 93 -1.03 20.49 7.30
C GLU A 93 -0.40 19.41 8.18
N ARG A 94 -1.19 18.78 9.06
CA ARG A 94 -0.70 17.70 9.93
C ARG A 94 -0.31 16.47 9.12
N LEU A 95 -1.12 16.08 8.14
CA LEU A 95 -0.81 14.98 7.22
C LEU A 95 0.50 15.22 6.46
N ILE A 96 0.69 16.41 5.87
CA ILE A 96 1.91 16.76 5.13
C ILE A 96 3.15 16.59 6.01
N ARG A 97 3.09 17.05 7.28
CA ARG A 97 4.22 16.90 8.21
C ARG A 97 4.62 15.45 8.42
N HIS A 98 3.64 14.55 8.59
CA HIS A 98 3.93 13.13 8.79
C HIS A 98 4.39 12.45 7.50
N ALA A 99 3.70 12.68 6.38
CA ALA A 99 4.07 12.13 5.08
C ALA A 99 5.51 12.48 4.68
N ASN A 100 5.93 13.72 4.92
CA ASN A 100 7.28 14.20 4.60
C ASN A 100 8.40 13.46 5.35
N ARG A 101 8.09 12.74 6.44
CA ARG A 101 9.11 12.01 7.21
C ARG A 101 9.75 10.88 6.43
N TRP A 102 9.05 10.31 5.45
CA TRP A 102 9.61 9.30 4.54
C TRP A 102 10.81 9.84 3.75
N MET A 103 10.78 11.11 3.33
CA MET A 103 11.84 11.76 2.54
C MET A 103 13.17 11.87 3.30
N ASN A 104 13.19 11.71 4.62
CA ASN A 104 14.42 11.67 5.41
C ASN A 104 15.23 10.38 5.20
N TYR A 105 14.59 9.33 4.69
CA TYR A 105 15.17 8.00 4.56
C TYR A 105 15.09 7.47 3.12
N ALA A 106 14.38 8.14 2.24
CA ALA A 106 14.07 7.69 0.89
C ALA A 106 14.38 8.81 -0.10
N ASN A 107 15.12 8.50 -1.16
CA ASN A 107 15.36 9.41 -2.26
C ASN A 107 14.09 9.55 -3.13
N ILE A 108 13.13 10.33 -2.64
CA ILE A 108 11.87 10.69 -3.26
C ILE A 108 11.50 12.09 -2.79
N VAL A 109 10.63 12.79 -3.54
CA VAL A 109 10.11 14.09 -3.13
C VAL A 109 8.59 14.07 -3.22
N PHE A 110 7.90 14.28 -2.10
CA PHE A 110 6.46 14.58 -2.11
C PHE A 110 6.26 16.07 -2.32
N ASP A 111 5.64 16.42 -3.44
CA ASP A 111 5.32 17.80 -3.78
C ASP A 111 3.82 18.07 -3.58
N PHE A 112 3.52 18.79 -2.50
CA PHE A 112 2.16 19.20 -2.11
C PHE A 112 1.77 20.59 -2.62
N ALA A 113 2.53 21.17 -3.56
CA ALA A 113 2.18 22.46 -4.14
C ALA A 113 0.78 22.42 -4.78
N ASP A 114 0.00 23.48 -4.56
CA ASP A 114 -1.31 23.61 -5.17
C ASP A 114 -1.17 23.79 -6.68
N ARG A 115 -1.69 22.83 -7.45
CA ARG A 115 -1.52 22.73 -8.90
C ARG A 115 -2.89 22.54 -9.54
N LYS A 116 -3.09 23.16 -10.71
CA LYS A 116 -4.32 22.97 -11.52
C LYS A 116 -4.51 21.54 -12.01
N LYS A 117 -3.43 20.77 -12.14
CA LYS A 117 -3.46 19.38 -12.59
C LYS A 117 -3.51 18.45 -11.38
N ALA A 118 -4.33 17.41 -11.49
CA ALA A 118 -4.40 16.36 -10.49
C ALA A 118 -3.04 15.66 -10.32
N GLY A 119 -2.66 15.42 -9.06
CA GLY A 119 -1.40 14.77 -8.71
C GLY A 119 -1.32 13.31 -9.11
N ASP A 120 -0.12 12.75 -8.95
CA ASP A 120 0.12 11.31 -9.01
C ASP A 120 -0.64 10.62 -7.86
N ILE A 121 -0.49 11.16 -6.65
CA ILE A 121 -1.29 10.81 -5.47
C ILE A 121 -2.42 11.84 -5.27
N ARG A 122 -3.64 11.34 -5.06
CA ARG A 122 -4.86 12.16 -4.91
C ARG A 122 -5.57 11.75 -3.62
N ILE A 123 -5.46 12.59 -2.59
CA ILE A 123 -5.89 12.27 -1.23
C ILE A 123 -7.31 12.78 -1.00
N ALA A 124 -8.24 11.88 -0.71
CA ALA A 124 -9.58 12.21 -0.25
C ALA A 124 -9.74 12.01 1.27
N PHE A 125 -10.84 12.52 1.80
CA PHE A 125 -11.24 12.41 3.21
C PHE A 125 -12.70 11.95 3.31
N ARG A 126 -13.02 10.85 2.62
CA ARG A 126 -14.35 10.23 2.60
C ARG A 126 -14.47 9.28 3.79
N ASP A 127 -15.67 9.14 4.36
CA ASP A 127 -15.96 8.17 5.41
C ASP A 127 -16.03 6.73 4.83
N ASP A 128 -14.87 6.24 4.38
CA ASP A 128 -14.67 4.97 3.67
C ASP A 128 -13.30 4.37 4.03
N GLY A 129 -13.02 4.33 5.34
CA GLY A 129 -11.75 3.84 5.88
C GLY A 129 -10.53 4.69 5.49
N SER A 130 -9.33 4.23 5.81
CA SER A 130 -8.08 4.80 5.30
C SER A 130 -7.41 3.77 4.41
N TRP A 131 -6.84 4.22 3.29
CA TRP A 131 -6.26 3.34 2.27
C TRP A 131 -5.38 4.11 1.28
N SER A 132 -4.52 3.39 0.56
CA SER A 132 -3.77 3.90 -0.58
C SER A 132 -3.64 2.86 -1.69
N GLU A 133 -3.65 3.31 -2.94
CA GLU A 133 -3.13 2.55 -4.06
C GLU A 133 -1.64 2.26 -3.83
N MET A 134 -1.19 1.08 -4.26
CA MET A 134 0.20 0.67 -4.06
C MET A 134 1.13 1.29 -5.10
N GLY A 135 2.02 2.19 -4.66
CA GLY A 135 3.07 2.75 -5.50
C GLY A 135 2.57 3.31 -6.84
N THR A 136 3.22 2.89 -7.93
CA THR A 136 2.89 3.26 -9.31
C THR A 136 1.51 2.81 -9.79
N ALA A 137 0.78 1.96 -9.05
CA ALA A 137 -0.61 1.63 -9.37
C ALA A 137 -1.50 2.89 -9.38
N ALA A 138 -1.17 3.91 -8.58
CA ALA A 138 -1.82 5.21 -8.56
C ALA A 138 -1.88 5.92 -9.93
N LEU A 139 -0.94 5.61 -10.84
CA LEU A 139 -0.89 6.16 -12.20
C LEU A 139 -1.97 5.58 -13.12
N SER A 140 -2.54 4.43 -12.75
CA SER A 140 -3.58 3.78 -13.54
C SER A 140 -4.99 4.27 -13.19
N THR A 141 -5.18 4.75 -11.97
CA THR A 141 -6.45 5.25 -11.44
C THR A 141 -6.89 6.51 -12.21
N PRO A 142 -8.18 6.64 -12.57
CA PRO A 142 -8.70 7.84 -13.25
C PRO A 142 -8.34 9.14 -12.51
N LYS A 143 -8.07 10.21 -13.26
CA LYS A 143 -7.57 11.47 -12.70
C LYS A 143 -8.58 12.21 -11.80
N ASN A 144 -9.86 11.88 -11.91
CA ASN A 144 -10.95 12.40 -11.08
C ASN A 144 -11.24 11.54 -9.83
N GLU A 145 -10.58 10.39 -9.67
CA GLU A 145 -10.76 9.50 -8.53
C GLU A 145 -9.58 9.60 -7.55
N PRO A 146 -9.79 9.44 -6.23
CA PRO A 146 -8.70 9.37 -5.27
C PRO A 146 -7.82 8.15 -5.51
N THR A 147 -6.55 8.26 -5.10
CA THR A 147 -5.62 7.13 -4.99
C THR A 147 -5.23 6.85 -3.55
N MET A 148 -5.75 7.65 -2.62
CA MET A 148 -5.54 7.51 -1.20
C MET A 148 -6.71 8.17 -0.48
N ASN A 149 -7.12 7.62 0.64
CA ASN A 149 -8.17 8.16 1.48
C ASN A 149 -7.77 8.12 2.96
N PHE A 150 -8.22 9.12 3.72
CA PHE A 150 -8.14 9.12 5.17
C PHE A 150 -9.53 9.35 5.76
N GLY A 151 -10.15 8.30 6.29
CA GLY A 151 -11.57 8.34 6.65
C GLY A 151 -11.89 8.98 7.99
N TRP A 152 -10.92 9.10 8.89
CA TRP A 152 -11.19 9.49 10.27
C TRP A 152 -10.26 10.57 10.83
N LEU A 153 -9.44 11.20 9.98
CA LEU A 153 -8.58 12.29 10.41
C LEU A 153 -9.41 13.55 10.71
N THR A 154 -9.33 14.04 11.94
CA THR A 154 -9.97 15.28 12.37
C THR A 154 -8.94 16.26 12.93
N PRO A 155 -9.22 17.58 12.98
CA PRO A 155 -8.27 18.55 13.54
C PRO A 155 -7.82 18.25 14.97
N ARG A 156 -8.66 17.57 15.77
CA ARG A 156 -8.45 17.28 17.19
C ARG A 156 -7.89 15.89 17.48
N LEU A 157 -7.77 15.03 16.48
CA LEU A 157 -7.26 13.66 16.67
C LEU A 157 -5.80 13.71 17.16
N ASP A 158 -5.41 12.78 18.01
CA ASP A 158 -4.07 12.75 18.60
C ASP A 158 -2.98 12.61 17.53
N ASP A 159 -1.83 13.24 17.77
CA ASP A 159 -0.75 13.26 16.77
C ASP A 159 -0.09 11.90 16.57
N GLU A 160 -0.17 11.03 17.57
CA GLU A 160 0.26 9.64 17.47
C GLU A 160 -0.57 8.85 16.46
N GLU A 161 -1.89 9.06 16.43
CA GLU A 161 -2.77 8.42 15.45
C GLU A 161 -2.54 8.99 14.04
N TYR A 162 -2.28 10.30 13.91
CA TYR A 162 -1.83 10.88 12.64
C TYR A 162 -0.52 10.24 12.17
N SER A 163 0.47 10.12 13.04
CA SER A 163 1.75 9.49 12.74
C SER A 163 1.52 8.07 12.26
N ARG A 164 0.76 7.27 13.00
CA ARG A 164 0.43 5.89 12.63
C ARG A 164 -0.17 5.79 11.23
N VAL A 165 -1.34 6.38 11.03
CA VAL A 165 -2.11 6.16 9.80
C VAL A 165 -1.46 6.84 8.59
N VAL A 166 -0.93 8.05 8.74
CA VAL A 166 -0.32 8.77 7.60
C VAL A 166 0.97 8.10 7.16
N LEU A 167 1.84 7.70 8.09
CA LEU A 167 3.06 7.01 7.71
C LEU A 167 2.75 5.67 7.02
N HIS A 168 1.75 4.94 7.53
CA HIS A 168 1.30 3.67 6.97
C HIS A 168 0.77 3.80 5.54
N GLU A 169 -0.20 4.70 5.30
CA GLU A 169 -0.76 4.88 3.94
C GLU A 169 0.29 5.39 2.95
N PHE A 170 1.19 6.27 3.39
CA PHE A 170 2.30 6.69 2.53
C PHE A 170 3.33 5.58 2.30
N GLY A 171 3.44 4.59 3.20
CA GLY A 171 4.20 3.36 2.95
C GLY A 171 3.63 2.58 1.76
N HIS A 172 2.31 2.37 1.72
CA HIS A 172 1.62 1.79 0.56
C HIS A 172 1.82 2.62 -0.71
N ALA A 173 1.72 3.95 -0.62
CA ALA A 173 1.99 4.83 -1.74
C ALA A 173 3.45 4.76 -2.24
N LEU A 174 4.36 4.18 -1.46
CA LEU A 174 5.75 3.87 -1.84
C LEU A 174 5.97 2.40 -2.21
N GLY A 175 4.89 1.62 -2.30
CA GLY A 175 4.90 0.24 -2.74
C GLY A 175 5.15 -0.78 -1.64
N PHE A 176 5.00 -0.41 -0.37
CA PHE A 176 5.15 -1.34 0.73
C PHE A 176 3.85 -2.12 0.95
N ILE A 177 3.99 -3.42 1.17
CA ILE A 177 2.90 -4.32 1.57
C ILE A 177 2.79 -4.36 3.10
N HIS A 178 1.72 -4.96 3.63
CA HIS A 178 1.68 -5.22 5.06
C HIS A 178 2.67 -6.30 5.50
N GLU A 179 3.28 -6.10 6.66
CA GLU A 179 4.16 -7.10 7.27
C GLU A 179 3.39 -8.34 7.78
N HIS A 180 2.10 -8.19 8.13
CA HIS A 180 1.26 -9.32 8.54
C HIS A 180 0.87 -10.23 7.37
N GLU A 181 0.95 -9.78 6.12
CA GLU A 181 0.63 -10.61 4.94
C GLU A 181 1.83 -11.41 4.47
N ARG A 182 2.89 -11.43 5.26
CA ARG A 182 4.03 -12.28 4.99
C ARG A 182 3.74 -13.69 5.46
N PRO A 183 4.10 -14.71 4.67
CA PRO A 183 3.84 -16.09 5.04
C PRO A 183 4.71 -16.58 6.22
N ASP A 184 5.68 -15.78 6.67
CA ASP A 184 6.48 -16.01 7.88
C ASP A 184 6.10 -15.14 9.09
N ASN A 185 4.90 -14.53 9.08
CA ASN A 185 4.42 -13.69 10.19
C ASN A 185 4.32 -14.45 11.54
N GLY A 186 4.10 -15.76 11.49
CA GLY A 186 3.85 -16.63 12.64
C GLY A 186 2.67 -16.21 13.52
N ILE A 187 1.64 -15.53 12.98
CA ILE A 187 0.49 -15.08 13.77
C ILE A 187 -0.45 -16.27 14.02
N PRO A 188 -0.71 -16.66 15.29
CA PRO A 188 -1.54 -17.81 15.62
C PRO A 188 -3.03 -17.43 15.65
N TRP A 189 -3.60 -17.05 14.50
CA TRP A 189 -4.98 -16.62 14.40
C TRP A 189 -6.00 -17.64 14.96
N ASP A 190 -6.94 -17.16 15.77
CA ASP A 190 -8.16 -17.89 16.09
C ASP A 190 -9.22 -17.56 15.03
N LYS A 191 -9.18 -18.31 13.91
CA LYS A 191 -9.96 -17.99 12.71
C LYS A 191 -11.46 -17.80 12.98
N SER A 192 -12.04 -18.59 13.88
CA SER A 192 -13.47 -18.46 14.22
C SER A 192 -13.79 -17.08 14.77
N LYS A 193 -12.98 -16.61 15.73
CA LYS A 193 -13.15 -15.29 16.34
C LYS A 193 -12.86 -14.16 15.37
N VAL A 194 -11.90 -14.35 14.46
CA VAL A 194 -11.59 -13.35 13.42
C VAL A 194 -12.78 -13.18 12.47
N TYR A 195 -13.38 -14.26 11.96
CA TYR A 195 -14.56 -14.14 11.11
C TYR A 195 -15.74 -13.48 11.84
N GLU A 196 -16.01 -13.90 13.09
CA GLU A 196 -17.08 -13.33 13.91
C GLU A 196 -16.86 -11.82 14.13
N TYR A 197 -15.63 -11.43 14.50
CA TYR A 197 -15.27 -10.04 14.72
C TYR A 197 -15.51 -9.17 13.48
N TYR A 198 -14.95 -9.53 12.32
CA TYR A 198 -15.07 -8.71 11.11
C TYR A 198 -16.46 -8.73 10.48
N ALA A 199 -17.23 -9.79 10.70
CA ALA A 199 -18.65 -9.82 10.33
C ALA A 199 -19.45 -8.81 11.16
N GLU A 200 -19.14 -8.66 12.46
CA GLU A 200 -19.82 -7.70 13.35
C GLU A 200 -19.34 -6.26 13.18
N SER A 201 -18.03 -6.04 13.03
CA SER A 201 -17.45 -4.69 13.00
C SER A 201 -17.57 -4.01 11.64
N ASP A 202 -17.33 -4.75 10.57
CA ASP A 202 -17.19 -4.21 9.21
C ASP A 202 -18.20 -4.81 8.21
N GLY A 203 -18.97 -5.82 8.63
CA GLY A 203 -19.93 -6.52 7.77
C GLY A 203 -19.27 -7.42 6.73
N TRP A 204 -18.01 -7.81 6.93
CA TRP A 204 -17.24 -8.57 5.94
C TRP A 204 -17.72 -10.01 5.80
N THR A 205 -17.70 -10.52 4.57
CA THR A 205 -17.91 -11.95 4.32
C THR A 205 -16.66 -12.76 4.69
N PRO A 206 -16.78 -14.08 4.91
CA PRO A 206 -15.62 -14.94 5.13
C PRO A 206 -14.57 -14.84 4.01
N GLU A 207 -15.01 -14.68 2.75
CA GLU A 207 -14.11 -14.50 1.61
C GLU A 207 -13.35 -13.17 1.69
N GLU A 208 -14.01 -12.09 2.13
CA GLU A 208 -13.34 -10.81 2.38
C GLU A 208 -12.29 -10.96 3.49
N VAL A 209 -12.64 -11.58 4.61
CA VAL A 209 -11.68 -11.85 5.71
C VAL A 209 -10.49 -12.70 5.24
N ASP A 210 -10.75 -13.78 4.51
CA ASP A 210 -9.70 -14.61 3.91
C ASP A 210 -8.76 -13.77 3.03
N SER A 211 -9.37 -12.94 2.19
CA SER A 211 -8.69 -12.05 1.27
C SER A 211 -8.22 -10.74 1.88
N GLN A 212 -8.25 -10.51 3.18
CA GLN A 212 -7.79 -9.23 3.76
C GLN A 212 -6.93 -9.44 5.00
N VAL A 213 -7.12 -10.58 5.70
CA VAL A 213 -6.49 -10.86 6.99
C VAL A 213 -5.59 -12.10 6.91
N PHE A 214 -6.00 -13.12 6.15
CA PHE A 214 -5.31 -14.42 6.12
C PHE A 214 -4.48 -14.69 4.87
N SER A 215 -4.75 -13.97 3.80
CA SER A 215 -4.05 -14.16 2.53
C SER A 215 -2.63 -13.60 2.63
N TYR A 216 -1.67 -14.37 2.11
CA TYR A 216 -0.25 -14.02 2.12
C TYR A 216 0.25 -13.69 0.72
N TYR A 217 1.23 -12.78 0.64
CA TYR A 217 2.03 -12.61 -0.56
C TYR A 217 2.96 -13.82 -0.77
N ASP A 218 3.19 -14.20 -2.03
CA ASP A 218 4.23 -15.18 -2.36
C ASP A 218 5.60 -14.63 -1.95
N ARG A 219 6.36 -15.38 -1.13
CA ARG A 219 7.71 -14.97 -0.67
C ARG A 219 8.63 -14.58 -1.81
N ASN A 220 8.48 -15.19 -2.98
CA ASN A 220 9.31 -14.91 -4.14
C ASN A 220 9.04 -13.51 -4.74
N LEU A 221 7.89 -12.91 -4.41
CA LEU A 221 7.48 -11.59 -4.87
C LEU A 221 7.76 -10.49 -3.83
N ILE A 222 8.09 -10.85 -2.58
CA ILE A 222 8.35 -9.90 -1.50
C ILE A 222 9.83 -9.56 -1.43
N ARG A 223 10.16 -8.26 -1.47
CA ARG A 223 11.55 -7.77 -1.32
C ARG A 223 11.96 -7.62 0.14
N ALA A 224 11.69 -8.57 1.02
CA ALA A 224 11.97 -8.41 2.46
C ALA A 224 12.70 -9.62 3.07
N SER A 225 13.51 -9.38 4.11
CA SER A 225 14.37 -10.42 4.70
C SER A 225 13.68 -11.21 5.83
N LYS A 226 13.23 -10.53 6.88
CA LYS A 226 12.50 -11.11 8.03
C LYS A 226 11.31 -10.23 8.39
N VAL A 227 10.27 -10.81 8.99
CA VAL A 227 9.12 -10.05 9.49
C VAL A 227 9.56 -9.08 10.57
N ASP A 228 9.08 -7.84 10.51
CA ASP A 228 9.28 -6.85 11.56
C ASP A 228 7.96 -6.50 12.25
N ARG A 229 7.78 -7.03 13.47
CA ARG A 229 6.59 -6.77 14.29
C ARG A 229 6.47 -5.31 14.75
N LYS A 230 7.54 -4.52 14.65
CA LYS A 230 7.56 -3.09 14.99
C LYS A 230 7.42 -2.18 13.77
N SER A 231 7.30 -2.75 12.57
CA SER A 231 7.16 -1.97 11.34
C SER A 231 5.89 -1.13 11.40
N ILE A 232 5.97 0.07 10.83
CA ILE A 232 4.80 0.91 10.59
C ILE A 232 3.78 0.23 9.66
N MET A 233 4.21 -0.75 8.86
CA MET A 233 3.36 -1.57 7.97
C MET A 233 2.78 -2.82 8.65
N MET A 234 3.02 -3.01 9.95
CA MET A 234 2.42 -4.09 10.72
C MET A 234 1.07 -3.66 11.28
N TYR A 235 0.02 -4.45 11.01
CA TYR A 235 -1.25 -4.25 11.70
C TYR A 235 -1.18 -4.66 13.17
N ALA A 236 -1.99 -3.98 13.99
CA ALA A 236 -2.28 -4.48 15.31
C ALA A 236 -2.94 -5.86 15.20
N VAL A 237 -2.49 -6.76 16.06
CA VAL A 237 -3.02 -8.11 16.22
C VAL A 237 -3.52 -8.22 17.66
N PRO A 238 -4.83 -8.09 17.89
CA PRO A 238 -5.42 -8.19 19.22
C PRO A 238 -5.25 -9.60 19.78
N ASN A 239 -4.99 -9.70 21.07
CA ASN A 239 -4.84 -11.00 21.74
C ASN A 239 -6.11 -11.84 21.61
N GLU A 240 -7.25 -11.17 21.69
CA GLU A 240 -8.59 -11.74 21.64
C GLU A 240 -8.86 -12.50 20.34
N LEU A 241 -8.19 -12.13 19.24
CA LEU A 241 -8.30 -12.75 17.91
C LEU A 241 -7.26 -13.84 17.65
N THR A 242 -6.46 -14.21 18.66
CA THR A 242 -5.39 -15.20 18.53
C THR A 242 -5.51 -16.33 19.53
N LYS A 243 -4.79 -17.42 19.25
CA LYS A 243 -4.65 -18.55 20.17
C LYS A 243 -3.52 -18.29 21.15
N GLY A 244 -3.80 -18.49 22.44
CA GLY A 244 -2.82 -18.31 23.51
C GLY A 244 -2.70 -16.85 23.95
N ASN A 245 -1.50 -16.43 24.34
CA ASN A 245 -1.20 -15.05 24.73
C ASN A 245 -0.27 -14.41 23.69
N TYR A 246 -0.84 -14.00 22.56
CA TYR A 246 -0.13 -13.40 21.44
C TYR A 246 -0.77 -12.07 21.06
N GLN A 247 -0.01 -10.99 21.01
CA GLN A 247 -0.51 -9.72 20.48
C GLN A 247 0.59 -8.92 19.78
N ILE A 248 0.17 -8.09 18.84
CA ILE A 248 0.98 -7.02 18.26
C ILE A 248 0.25 -5.71 18.51
N GLY A 249 0.91 -4.78 19.20
CA GLY A 249 0.35 -3.46 19.48
C GLY A 249 0.36 -2.55 18.24
N TRP A 250 -0.19 -1.35 18.40
CA TRP A 250 -0.05 -0.31 17.39
C TRP A 250 1.40 0.18 17.31
N ASN A 251 1.97 0.17 16.10
CA ASN A 251 3.23 0.84 15.82
C ASN A 251 2.91 2.21 15.27
N THR A 252 3.38 3.26 15.94
CA THR A 252 2.98 4.65 15.64
C THR A 252 4.12 5.48 15.07
N ASP A 253 5.30 4.87 14.87
CA ASP A 253 6.48 5.45 14.22
C ASP A 253 7.25 4.35 13.45
N PHE A 254 8.15 4.76 12.57
CA PHE A 254 9.07 3.91 11.85
C PHE A 254 9.94 3.07 12.79
N SER A 255 10.01 1.78 12.49
CA SER A 255 11.04 0.92 13.04
C SER A 255 12.42 1.25 12.44
N PRO A 256 13.52 0.80 13.07
CA PRO A 256 14.84 0.83 12.45
C PRO A 256 14.92 0.02 11.14
N ALA A 257 14.08 -1.01 10.97
CA ALA A 257 14.04 -1.80 9.75
C ALA A 257 13.32 -1.05 8.63
N ASP A 258 12.22 -0.34 8.93
CA ASP A 258 11.51 0.50 7.94
C ASP A 258 12.46 1.50 7.30
N LYS A 259 13.21 2.24 8.12
CA LYS A 259 14.19 3.25 7.69
C LYS A 259 15.28 2.67 6.80
N LYS A 260 15.85 1.52 7.19
CA LYS A 260 16.90 0.84 6.41
C LYS A 260 16.35 0.27 5.11
N PHE A 261 15.13 -0.25 5.15
CA PHE A 261 14.51 -0.89 4.00
C PHE A 261 14.16 0.16 2.94
N ILE A 262 13.50 1.26 3.32
CA ILE A 262 13.16 2.32 2.38
C ILE A 262 14.39 2.99 1.76
N ALA A 263 15.47 3.17 2.52
CA ALA A 263 16.75 3.68 1.99
C ALA A 263 17.39 2.74 0.96
N LYS A 264 17.13 1.43 1.06
CA LYS A 264 17.60 0.45 0.08
C LYS A 264 16.73 0.45 -1.18
N VAL A 265 15.42 0.65 -1.03
CA VAL A 265 14.48 0.72 -2.15
C VAL A 265 14.67 2.02 -2.93
N TYR A 266 14.91 3.13 -2.23
CA TYR A 266 15.10 4.47 -2.78
C TYR A 266 16.45 5.06 -2.32
N PRO A 267 17.58 4.60 -2.89
CA PRO A 267 18.92 5.07 -2.56
C PRO A 267 19.22 6.47 -3.09
#